data_AF-A0A3D3CRR8-F1
#
_entry.id   AF-A0A3D3CRR8-F1
#
_cell.length_a   1.000
_cell.length_b   1.000
_cell.length_c   1.000
_cell.angle_alpha   90.00
_cell.angle_beta   90.00
_cell.angle_gamma   90.00
#
_symmetry.space_group_name_H-M   'P 1'
#
loop_
_entity.id
_entity.type
_entity.pdbx_description
1 polymer ?
#
loop_
_entity_poly.entity_id
_entity_poly.type
_entity_poly.pdbx_seq_one_letter_code
_entity_poly.pdbx_strand_id
1 'polypeptide(L)'
;TIRRLMNHTSGLRDDWAEDDNFFFINNTDSALFAALKAAPLKFQPGEGFCYSSGAFVLGLIISKVSGETYPDFMKHRIFDKLGMV
;
A
#
# COMPACT_ATOMS: atom_id res chain seq x y z
N THR A 1 0.72 8.21 -9.36
CA THR A 1 2.19 8.13 -9.44
C THR A 1 2.72 7.62 -8.11
N ILE A 2 3.97 7.13 -8.05
CA ILE A 2 4.62 6.71 -6.78
C ILE A 2 4.60 7.85 -5.75
N ARG A 3 4.92 9.08 -6.17
CA ARG A 3 4.86 10.27 -5.31
C ARG A 3 3.49 10.48 -4.67
N ARG A 4 2.41 10.27 -5.43
CA ARG A 4 1.03 10.41 -4.94
C ARG A 4 0.63 9.33 -3.93
N LEU A 5 1.20 8.13 -4.05
CA LEU A 5 1.04 7.07 -3.05
C LEU A 5 1.77 7.43 -1.75
N MET A 6 3.00 7.93 -1.87
CA MET A 6 3.85 8.33 -0.73
C MET A 6 3.28 9.49 0.10
N ASN A 7 2.48 10.38 -0.50
CA ASN A 7 1.95 11.56 0.17
C ASN A 7 0.41 11.57 0.30
N HIS A 8 -0.25 10.42 0.12
CA HIS A 8 -1.69 10.26 0.34
C HIS A 8 -2.59 11.17 -0.54
N THR A 9 -2.15 11.44 -1.77
CA THR A 9 -2.91 12.23 -2.78
C THR A 9 -3.31 11.39 -3.99
N SER A 10 -3.30 10.07 -3.87
CA SER A 10 -3.64 9.14 -4.96
C SER A 10 -5.14 8.99 -5.20
N GLY A 11 -5.99 9.36 -4.24
CA GLY A 11 -7.43 9.11 -4.27
C GLY A 11 -7.82 7.68 -3.88
N LEU A 12 -6.87 6.83 -3.48
CA LEU A 12 -7.15 5.48 -3.00
C LEU A 12 -7.90 5.52 -1.66
N ARG A 13 -8.71 4.48 -1.44
CA ARG A 13 -9.46 4.28 -0.20
C ARG A 13 -8.62 3.56 0.88
N ASP A 14 -9.16 3.54 2.09
CA ASP A 14 -8.64 2.82 3.27
C ASP A 14 -9.80 2.22 4.07
N ASP A 15 -9.52 1.22 4.91
CA ASP A 15 -10.52 0.58 5.78
C ASP A 15 -10.90 1.43 6.98
N TRP A 16 -9.91 2.10 7.57
CA TRP A 16 -10.07 2.84 8.83
C TRP A 16 -11.12 3.95 8.76
N ALA A 17 -11.42 4.43 7.55
CA ALA A 17 -12.37 5.50 7.31
C ALA A 17 -13.74 5.01 6.80
N GLU A 18 -13.87 3.74 6.40
CA GLU A 18 -15.03 3.25 5.63
C GLU A 18 -15.82 2.14 6.36
N ASP A 19 -15.30 1.60 7.48
CA ASP A 19 -15.97 0.62 8.35
C ASP A 19 -16.57 -0.59 7.58
N ASP A 20 -15.89 -1.03 6.52
CA ASP A 20 -16.36 -2.10 5.62
C ASP A 20 -15.46 -3.34 5.62
N ASN A 21 -14.48 -3.41 6.53
CA ASN A 21 -13.57 -4.55 6.71
C ASN A 21 -12.83 -4.99 5.43
N PHE A 22 -12.59 -4.08 4.50
CA PHE A 22 -12.11 -4.39 3.16
C PHE A 22 -10.71 -5.06 3.13
N PHE A 23 -9.76 -4.69 3.99
CA PHE A 23 -8.49 -5.41 4.23
C PHE A 23 -8.71 -6.72 5.00
N PHE A 24 -9.61 -6.76 5.98
CA PHE A 24 -9.81 -7.97 6.80
C PHE A 24 -10.39 -9.14 6.00
N ILE A 25 -11.24 -8.85 5.02
CA ILE A 25 -11.82 -9.87 4.13
C ILE A 25 -10.82 -10.30 3.04
N ASN A 26 -9.87 -9.42 2.69
CA ASN A 26 -8.88 -9.66 1.63
C ASN A 26 -7.47 -9.87 2.23
N ASN A 27 -7.24 -11.05 2.80
CA ASN A 27 -6.03 -11.34 3.59
C ASN A 27 -4.78 -11.76 2.79
N THR A 28 -4.83 -11.74 1.45
CA THR A 28 -3.67 -12.00 0.60
C THR A 28 -3.35 -10.79 -0.26
N ASP A 29 -2.06 -10.62 -0.60
CA ASP A 29 -1.61 -9.52 -1.44
C ASP A 29 -2.39 -9.43 -2.77
N SER A 30 -2.70 -10.59 -3.37
CA SER A 30 -3.42 -10.66 -4.63
C SER A 30 -4.90 -10.31 -4.48
N ALA A 31 -5.57 -10.80 -3.44
CA ALA A 31 -6.97 -10.49 -3.15
C ALA A 31 -7.14 -9.00 -2.85
N LEU A 32 -6.26 -8.46 -2.00
CA LEU A 32 -6.28 -7.05 -1.62
C LEU A 32 -5.95 -6.12 -2.79
N PHE A 33 -4.96 -6.46 -3.61
CA PHE A 33 -4.66 -5.70 -4.82
C PHE A 33 -5.82 -5.74 -5.82
N ALA A 34 -6.48 -6.88 -5.98
CA ALA A 34 -7.67 -7.00 -6.83
C ALA A 34 -8.83 -6.15 -6.31
N ALA A 35 -9.08 -6.18 -5.00
CA ALA A 35 -10.10 -5.38 -4.35
C ALA A 35 -9.81 -3.87 -4.50
N LEU A 36 -8.55 -3.45 -4.30
CA LEU A 36 -8.13 -2.06 -4.45
C LEU A 36 -8.30 -1.56 -5.88
N LYS A 37 -8.05 -2.43 -6.86
CA LYS A 37 -8.23 -2.11 -8.28
C LYS A 37 -9.71 -1.98 -8.65
N ALA A 38 -10.60 -2.73 -8.01
CA ALA A 38 -12.04 -2.70 -8.27
C ALA A 38 -12.76 -1.53 -7.58
N ALA A 39 -12.19 -1.03 -6.48
CA ALA A 39 -12.79 0.05 -5.72
C ALA A 39 -12.73 1.40 -6.46
N PRO A 40 -13.78 2.24 -6.34
CA PRO A 40 -13.74 3.60 -6.88
C PRO A 40 -12.72 4.46 -6.12
N LEU A 41 -12.15 5.44 -6.82
CA LEU A 41 -11.36 6.48 -6.18
C LEU A 41 -12.26 7.43 -5.40
N LYS A 42 -11.79 7.92 -4.26
CA LYS A 42 -12.48 8.95 -3.46
C LYS A 42 -12.49 10.33 -4.14
N PHE A 43 -11.46 10.61 -4.92
CA PHE A 43 -11.26 11.85 -5.70
C PHE A 43 -10.21 11.59 -6.79
N GLN A 44 -10.09 12.47 -7.79
CA GLN A 44 -9.08 12.25 -8.82
C GLN A 44 -7.67 12.45 -8.26
N PRO A 45 -6.67 11.68 -8.71
CA PRO A 45 -5.33 11.76 -8.16
C PRO A 45 -4.75 13.19 -8.20
N GLY A 46 -4.45 13.76 -7.03
CA GLY A 46 -3.90 15.11 -6.84
C GLY A 46 -4.91 16.18 -6.47
N GLU A 47 -6.21 15.90 -6.50
CA GLU A 47 -7.27 16.86 -6.15
C GLU A 47 -7.51 17.01 -4.65
N GLY A 48 -6.95 16.12 -3.83
CA GLY A 48 -7.16 16.13 -2.40
C GLY A 48 -6.17 15.25 -1.63
N PHE A 49 -6.42 15.16 -0.33
CA PHE A 49 -5.68 14.33 0.61
C PHE A 49 -6.64 13.36 1.31
N CYS A 50 -6.27 12.10 1.37
CA CYS A 50 -6.92 11.10 2.22
C CYS A 50 -5.88 10.06 2.62
N TYR A 51 -5.75 9.81 3.92
CA TYR A 51 -4.97 8.69 4.41
C TYR A 51 -5.51 7.39 3.78
N SER A 52 -4.63 6.56 3.25
CA SER A 52 -5.01 5.54 2.26
C SER A 52 -4.09 4.32 2.29
N SER A 53 -4.58 3.24 1.70
CA SER A 53 -3.86 2.02 1.33
C SER A 53 -2.63 2.19 0.40
N GLY A 54 -2.21 3.42 0.08
CA GLY A 54 -1.06 3.69 -0.78
C GLY A 54 0.25 3.04 -0.30
N ALA A 55 0.47 2.91 1.00
CA ALA A 55 1.64 2.23 1.57
C ALA A 55 1.69 0.74 1.21
N PHE A 56 0.54 0.05 1.19
CA PHE A 56 0.46 -1.34 0.76
C PHE A 56 0.89 -1.51 -0.70
N VAL A 57 0.37 -0.64 -1.59
CA VAL A 57 0.76 -0.65 -3.01
C VAL A 57 2.26 -0.38 -3.19
N LEU A 58 2.84 0.49 -2.37
CA LEU A 58 4.29 0.75 -2.37
C LEU A 58 5.09 -0.49 -1.95
N GLY A 59 4.63 -1.25 -0.96
CA GLY A 59 5.22 -2.54 -0.59
C GLY A 59 5.23 -3.54 -1.75
N LEU A 60 4.11 -3.66 -2.49
CA LEU A 60 4.05 -4.51 -3.68
C LEU A 60 5.00 -4.05 -4.79
N ILE A 61 5.14 -2.73 -5.00
CA ILE A 61 6.10 -2.17 -5.97
C ILE A 61 7.53 -2.52 -5.57
N ILE A 62 7.87 -2.39 -4.29
CA ILE A 62 9.19 -2.75 -3.77
C ILE A 62 9.48 -4.22 -4.09
N SER A 63 8.59 -5.14 -3.70
CA SER A 63 8.77 -6.58 -3.97
C SER A 63 8.94 -6.87 -5.46
N LYS A 64 8.15 -6.21 -6.31
CA LYS A 64 8.20 -6.44 -7.76
C LYS A 64 9.51 -5.97 -8.39
N VAL A 65 10.05 -4.84 -7.93
CA VAL A 65 11.26 -4.23 -8.49
C VAL A 65 12.53 -4.84 -7.89
N SER A 66 12.51 -5.25 -6.63
CA SER A 66 13.66 -5.90 -5.97
C SER A 66 13.81 -7.38 -6.33
N GLY A 67 12.70 -8.07 -6.62
CA GLY A 67 12.67 -9.53 -6.76
C GLY A 67 12.66 -10.29 -5.42
N GLU A 68 12.58 -9.56 -4.29
CA GLU A 68 12.50 -10.09 -2.93
C GLU A 68 11.06 -9.93 -2.39
N THR A 69 10.69 -10.65 -1.34
CA THR A 69 9.46 -10.30 -0.61
C THR A 69 9.66 -8.96 0.11
N TYR A 70 8.58 -8.20 0.38
CA TYR A 70 8.69 -6.94 1.11
C TYR A 70 9.35 -7.12 2.50
N PRO A 71 8.98 -8.15 3.31
CA PRO A 71 9.67 -8.41 4.58
C PRO A 71 11.17 -8.65 4.42
N ASP A 72 11.58 -9.48 3.44
CA ASP A 72 13.01 -9.78 3.21
C ASP A 72 13.78 -8.53 2.78
N PHE A 73 13.20 -7.73 1.88
CA PHE A 73 13.80 -6.48 1.44
C PHE A 73 13.98 -5.51 2.60
N MET A 74 12.96 -5.33 3.44
CA MET A 74 13.04 -4.46 4.61
C MET A 74 14.07 -4.95 5.62
N LYS A 75 14.13 -6.27 5.85
CA LYS A 75 15.13 -6.89 6.71
C LYS A 75 16.54 -6.59 6.21
N HIS A 76 16.83 -6.91 4.96
CA HIS A 76 18.15 -6.76 4.36
C HIS A 76 18.58 -5.27 4.24
N ARG A 77 17.66 -4.39 3.82
CA ARG A 77 18.00 -3.01 3.48
C ARG A 77 17.98 -2.05 4.66
N ILE A 78 17.19 -2.34 5.68
CA ILE A 78 16.95 -1.43 6.81
C ILE A 78 17.25 -2.12 8.14
N PHE A 79 16.54 -3.19 8.48
CA PHE A 79 16.58 -3.74 9.85
C PHE A 79 17.96 -4.32 10.21
N ASP A 80 18.54 -5.16 9.35
CA ASP A 80 19.87 -5.74 9.59
C ASP A 80 20.96 -4.67 9.67
N LYS A 81 20.84 -3.61 8.85
CA LYS A 81 21.81 -2.51 8.83
C LYS A 81 21.72 -1.60 10.06
N LEU A 82 20.54 -1.54 10.67
CA LEU A 82 20.30 -0.79 11.90
C LEU A 82 20.44 -1.65 13.16
N GLY A 83 20.70 -2.95 13.02
CA GLY A 83 20.77 -3.89 14.15
C GLY A 83 19.42 -4.14 14.83
N MET A 84 18.32 -4.03 14.08
CA MET A 84 16.96 -4.29 14.56
C MET A 84 16.67 -5.79 14.46
N VAL A 85 16.32 -6.41 15.59
CA VAL A 85 16.08 -7.85 15.76
C VAL A 85 14.60 -8.17 15.76
#